data_AF-F3FGM5-F1
#
_entry.id   AF-F3FGM5-F1
#
_cell.length_a   1.000
_cell.length_b   1.000
_cell.length_c   1.000
_cell.angle_alpha   90.00
_cell.angle_beta   90.00
_cell.angle_gamma   90.00
#
_symmetry.space_group_name_H-M   'P 1'
#
loop_
_entity.id
_entity.type
_entity.pdbx_description
1 polymer ?
#
loop_
_entity_poly.entity_id
_entity_poly.type
_entity_poly.pdbx_seq_one_letter_code
_entity_poly.pdbx_strand_id
1 'polypeptide(L)'
;MYPHALKLALLLLLAIAPATSLAATAPASLPGDQDLIRDRQDRLLEEQRRRLEELKDLPGKQTAPAAPSSPADTRCFTINRIELKGADSLSAAERDALTKPYIGKCLGVAQLNELLKVITDHYLEKGLVTTRAYLPQQDLSTGDLQVLVIEGKLEHLRGDAASGLSERELAMTFPGSEGRMVNLREIEQMV
;
A
#
# COMPACT_ATOMS: atom_id res chain seq x y z
N MET A 1 -9.65 80.16 6.20
CA MET A 1 -9.59 81.17 5.12
C MET A 1 -9.29 80.45 3.81
N TYR A 2 -10.26 80.43 2.87
CA TYR A 2 -10.01 80.19 1.45
C TYR A 2 -9.49 81.48 0.79
N PRO A 3 -8.66 81.40 -0.25
CA PRO A 3 -9.17 81.67 -1.61
C PRO A 3 -8.75 80.57 -2.61
N HIS A 4 -9.61 80.14 -3.55
CA HIS A 4 -9.85 80.73 -4.88
C HIS A 4 -8.59 80.83 -5.76
N ALA A 5 -8.58 80.50 -7.06
CA ALA A 5 -9.52 79.90 -7.98
C ALA A 5 -8.77 79.83 -9.34
N LEU A 6 -9.06 78.79 -10.13
CA LEU A 6 -9.51 78.92 -11.53
C LEU A 6 -8.67 79.76 -12.51
N LYS A 7 -8.09 79.09 -13.52
CA LYS A 7 -8.31 79.31 -14.98
C LYS A 7 -7.46 78.32 -15.78
N LEU A 8 -8.05 77.31 -16.39
CA LEU A 8 -8.70 77.29 -17.72
C LEU A 8 -7.71 77.39 -18.89
N ALA A 9 -8.00 76.52 -19.85
CA ALA A 9 -7.69 76.59 -21.27
C ALA A 9 -6.32 76.04 -21.69
N LEU A 10 -6.17 75.21 -22.73
CA LEU A 10 -7.06 74.71 -23.78
C LEU A 10 -6.10 74.02 -24.81
N LEU A 11 -6.58 73.04 -25.59
CA LEU A 11 -5.99 72.49 -26.84
C LEU A 11 -4.73 71.59 -26.66
N LEU A 12 -4.51 70.49 -27.36
CA LEU A 12 -5.23 69.76 -28.42
C LEU A 12 -4.35 68.53 -28.77
N LEU A 13 -4.97 67.37 -29.09
CA LEU A 13 -4.54 66.33 -30.06
C LEU A 13 -3.05 65.91 -30.13
N LEU A 14 -2.78 64.62 -29.83
CA LEU A 14 -1.91 63.65 -30.55
C LEU A 14 -1.61 62.49 -29.59
N ALA A 15 -1.68 61.19 -29.88
CA ALA A 15 -2.01 60.42 -31.06
C ALA A 15 -2.43 59.04 -30.52
N ILE A 16 -3.57 58.52 -30.97
CA ILE A 16 -3.92 57.11 -30.77
C ILE A 16 -3.05 56.34 -31.75
N ALA A 17 -1.96 55.76 -31.27
CA ALA A 17 -1.19 54.82 -32.07
C ALA A 17 -2.03 53.53 -32.24
N PRO A 18 -2.33 53.08 -33.47
CA PRO A 18 -2.88 51.76 -33.65
C PRO A 18 -1.78 50.77 -33.30
N ALA A 19 -1.99 49.98 -32.24
CA ALA A 19 -1.18 48.79 -32.02
C ALA A 19 -1.40 47.86 -33.22
N THR A 20 -0.46 47.84 -34.15
CA THR A 20 -0.42 46.89 -35.25
C THR A 20 -0.28 45.49 -34.65
N SER A 21 -1.36 44.72 -34.63
CA SER A 21 -1.32 43.30 -34.32
C SER A 21 -0.39 42.62 -35.33
N LEU A 22 0.81 42.22 -34.89
CA LEU A 22 1.56 41.19 -35.60
C LEU A 22 0.75 39.90 -35.48
N ALA A 23 0.02 39.56 -36.53
CA ALA A 23 -0.47 38.20 -36.70
C ALA A 23 0.76 37.30 -36.84
N ALA A 24 1.01 36.46 -35.82
CA ALA A 24 2.01 35.41 -35.93
C ALA A 24 1.54 34.42 -37.00
N THR A 25 2.18 34.43 -38.16
CA THR A 25 2.02 33.37 -39.16
C THR A 25 2.62 32.09 -38.59
N ALA A 26 1.77 31.14 -38.21
CA ALA A 26 2.20 29.77 -37.98
C ALA A 26 2.87 29.25 -39.27
N PRO A 27 4.03 28.58 -39.19
CA PRO A 27 4.64 28.00 -40.38
C PRO A 27 3.62 27.06 -41.03
N ALA A 28 3.33 27.27 -42.30
CA ALA A 28 2.51 26.36 -43.08
C ALA A 28 3.30 25.04 -43.19
N SER A 29 2.91 24.04 -42.38
CA SER A 29 3.45 22.69 -42.46
C SER A 29 3.28 22.19 -43.89
N LEU A 30 4.39 21.85 -44.56
CA LEU A 30 4.30 21.23 -45.89
C LEU A 30 3.54 19.90 -45.76
N PRO A 31 2.77 19.46 -46.78
CA PRO A 31 2.03 18.20 -46.72
C PRO A 31 2.89 17.00 -46.27
N GLY A 32 4.16 16.95 -46.68
CA GLY A 32 5.10 15.91 -46.26
C GLY A 32 5.52 15.95 -44.77
N ASP A 33 5.48 17.10 -44.11
CA ASP A 33 5.74 17.18 -42.65
C ASP A 33 4.57 16.61 -41.85
N GLN A 34 3.33 16.75 -42.34
CA GLN A 34 2.16 16.16 -41.68
C GLN A 34 2.19 14.63 -41.75
N ASP A 35 2.63 14.07 -42.88
CA ASP A 35 2.78 12.63 -43.05
C ASP A 35 3.85 12.06 -42.11
N LEU A 36 5.00 12.74 -41.99
CA LEU A 36 6.07 12.32 -41.07
C LEU A 36 5.64 12.37 -39.59
N ILE A 37 4.85 13.37 -39.21
CA ILE A 37 4.30 13.49 -37.84
C ILE A 37 3.30 12.37 -37.57
N ARG A 38 2.48 12.00 -38.56
CA ARG A 38 1.50 10.93 -38.45
C ARG A 38 2.17 9.56 -38.32
N ASP A 39 3.14 9.27 -39.18
CA ASP A 39 3.94 8.03 -39.11
C ASP A 39 4.64 7.88 -37.75
N ARG A 40 5.13 8.99 -37.18
CA ARG A 40 5.77 8.98 -35.86
C ARG A 40 4.78 8.68 -34.75
N GLN A 41 3.57 9.24 -34.81
CA GLN A 41 2.50 8.93 -33.85
C GLN A 41 2.07 7.46 -33.93
N ASP A 42 1.91 6.94 -35.14
CA ASP A 42 1.47 5.56 -35.35
C ASP A 42 2.49 4.56 -34.78
N ARG A 43 3.80 4.78 -35.00
CA ARG A 43 4.85 3.96 -34.40
C ARG A 43 4.82 3.97 -32.88
N LEU A 44 4.63 5.13 -32.26
CA LEU A 44 4.53 5.24 -30.80
C LEU A 44 3.32 4.46 -30.26
N LEU A 45 2.17 4.52 -30.95
CA LEU A 45 0.98 3.78 -30.56
C LEU A 45 1.18 2.26 -30.69
N GLU A 46 1.86 1.81 -31.74
CA GLU A 46 2.21 0.39 -31.92
C GLU A 46 3.16 -0.11 -30.82
N GLU A 47 4.19 0.66 -30.46
CA GLU A 47 5.11 0.33 -29.37
C GLU A 47 4.37 0.21 -28.02
N GLN A 48 3.46 1.15 -27.71
CA GLN A 48 2.65 1.11 -26.50
C GLN A 48 1.75 -0.14 -26.47
N ARG A 49 1.10 -0.48 -27.60
CA ARG A 49 0.26 -1.68 -27.71
C ARG A 49 1.07 -2.95 -27.48
N ARG A 50 2.25 -3.06 -28.11
CA ARG A 50 3.13 -4.22 -27.97
C ARG A 50 3.58 -4.40 -26.51
N ARG A 51 3.95 -3.32 -25.83
CA ARG A 51 4.34 -3.34 -24.42
C ARG A 51 3.19 -3.76 -23.50
N LEU A 52 1.95 -3.36 -23.81
CA LEU A 52 0.76 -3.79 -23.07
C LEU A 52 0.47 -5.27 -23.27
N GLU A 53 0.68 -5.79 -24.48
CA GLU A 53 0.51 -7.21 -24.82
C GLU A 53 1.54 -8.08 -24.09
N GLU A 54 2.82 -7.66 -24.10
CA GLU A 54 3.88 -8.31 -23.31
C GLU A 54 3.53 -8.31 -21.81
N LEU A 55 3.00 -7.21 -21.27
CA LEU A 55 2.55 -7.16 -19.88
C LEU A 55 1.39 -8.11 -19.56
N LYS A 56 0.49 -8.36 -20.53
CA LYS A 56 -0.61 -9.30 -20.38
C LYS A 56 -0.16 -10.76 -20.45
N ASP A 57 0.92 -11.02 -21.20
CA ASP A 57 1.50 -12.36 -21.39
C ASP A 57 2.51 -12.73 -20.30
N LEU A 58 2.93 -11.77 -19.46
CA LEU A 58 3.68 -12.05 -18.24
C LEU A 58 2.89 -13.03 -17.35
N PRO A 59 3.51 -14.14 -16.90
CA PRO A 59 2.90 -15.06 -15.95
C PRO A 59 2.86 -14.40 -14.56
N GLY A 60 1.86 -13.54 -14.38
CA GLY A 60 1.58 -12.78 -13.16
C GLY A 60 0.13 -12.32 -13.08
N LYS A 61 -0.73 -12.75 -14.01
CA LYS A 61 -2.17 -12.56 -13.91
C LYS A 61 -2.63 -13.31 -12.66
N GLN A 62 -2.87 -12.54 -11.61
CA GLN A 62 -3.46 -12.95 -10.35
C GLN A 62 -4.59 -13.91 -10.66
N THR A 63 -4.36 -15.19 -10.35
CA THR A 63 -5.43 -16.15 -10.23
C THR A 63 -6.33 -15.54 -9.16
N ALA A 64 -7.57 -15.18 -9.54
CA ALA A 64 -8.59 -14.85 -8.54
C ALA A 64 -8.52 -15.94 -7.46
N PRO A 65 -8.61 -15.61 -6.16
CA PRO A 65 -8.55 -16.61 -5.10
C PRO A 65 -9.55 -17.70 -5.45
N ALA A 66 -9.05 -18.86 -5.90
CA ALA A 66 -9.88 -20.01 -6.06
C ALA A 66 -10.40 -20.27 -4.66
N ALA A 67 -11.73 -20.21 -4.48
CA ALA A 67 -12.35 -20.69 -3.26
C ALA A 67 -11.69 -22.03 -2.93
N PRO A 68 -11.18 -22.24 -1.71
CA PRO A 68 -10.37 -23.40 -1.41
C PRO A 68 -11.21 -24.67 -1.57
N SER A 69 -11.18 -25.27 -2.76
CA SER A 69 -11.54 -26.67 -2.97
C SER A 69 -10.27 -27.48 -2.74
N SER A 70 -9.69 -27.35 -1.55
CA SER A 70 -8.84 -28.41 -1.03
C SER A 70 -9.68 -29.70 -1.06
N PRO A 71 -9.15 -30.83 -1.54
CA PRO A 71 -9.85 -32.10 -1.43
C PRO A 71 -10.32 -32.27 0.00
N ALA A 72 -11.59 -32.63 0.19
CA ALA A 72 -12.16 -32.86 1.51
C ALA A 72 -11.22 -33.83 2.24
N ASP A 73 -10.57 -33.31 3.27
CA ASP A 73 -9.62 -34.09 4.06
C ASP A 73 -10.40 -35.31 4.57
N THR A 74 -9.92 -36.52 4.29
CA THR A 74 -10.69 -37.75 4.57
C THR A 74 -10.92 -37.94 6.08
N ARG A 75 -10.20 -37.17 6.91
CA ARG A 75 -10.42 -37.01 8.34
C ARG A 75 -10.38 -35.52 8.69
N CYS A 76 -11.40 -35.06 9.40
CA CYS A 76 -11.48 -33.71 9.93
C CYS A 76 -11.96 -33.75 11.39
N PHE A 77 -11.70 -32.66 12.13
CA PHE A 77 -12.11 -32.50 13.52
C PHE A 77 -13.19 -31.42 13.61
N THR A 78 -14.29 -31.72 14.29
CA THR A 78 -15.31 -30.70 14.59
C THR A 78 -14.79 -29.77 15.67
N ILE A 79 -14.61 -28.50 15.33
CA ILE A 79 -14.07 -27.50 16.26
C ILE A 79 -15.23 -26.76 16.94
N ASN A 80 -15.34 -26.89 18.25
CA ASN A 80 -16.38 -26.26 19.07
C ASN A 80 -15.91 -24.93 19.67
N ARG A 81 -14.61 -24.82 19.96
CA ARG A 81 -14.01 -23.64 20.58
C ARG A 81 -12.63 -23.40 20.01
N ILE A 82 -12.29 -22.14 19.78
CA ILE A 82 -10.94 -21.72 19.36
C ILE A 82 -10.41 -20.74 20.40
N GLU A 83 -9.22 -21.01 20.92
CA GLU A 83 -8.55 -20.14 21.88
C GLU A 83 -7.23 -19.63 21.28
N LEU A 84 -7.11 -18.31 21.15
CA LEU A 84 -5.88 -17.64 20.70
C LEU A 84 -5.04 -17.26 21.92
N LYS A 85 -3.91 -17.94 22.14
CA LYS A 85 -2.94 -17.60 23.20
C LYS A 85 -1.83 -16.72 22.64
N GLY A 86 -1.37 -15.73 23.42
CA GLY A 86 -0.30 -14.81 23.00
C GLY A 86 -0.73 -13.77 21.95
N ALA A 87 -2.04 -13.63 21.71
CA ALA A 87 -2.63 -12.61 20.85
C ALA A 87 -3.11 -11.41 21.69
N ASP A 88 -2.19 -10.80 22.43
CA ASP A 88 -2.49 -9.74 23.39
C ASP A 88 -2.76 -8.40 22.69
N SER A 89 -2.23 -8.20 21.49
CA SER A 89 -2.44 -6.98 20.70
C SER A 89 -3.78 -6.96 19.95
N LEU A 90 -4.51 -8.08 19.92
CA LEU A 90 -5.85 -8.16 19.32
C LEU A 90 -6.94 -7.92 20.36
N SER A 91 -7.87 -7.04 20.01
CA SER A 91 -9.12 -6.86 20.75
C SER A 91 -9.97 -8.14 20.71
N ALA A 92 -10.89 -8.29 21.66
CA ALA A 92 -11.83 -9.42 21.66
C ALA A 92 -12.63 -9.51 20.35
N ALA A 93 -13.06 -8.36 19.81
CA ALA A 93 -13.80 -8.30 18.55
C ALA A 93 -12.97 -8.79 17.34
N GLU A 94 -11.69 -8.42 17.26
CA GLU A 94 -10.79 -8.92 16.21
C GLU A 94 -10.60 -10.45 16.34
N ARG A 95 -10.35 -10.95 17.55
CA ARG A 95 -10.21 -12.40 17.79
C ARG A 95 -11.47 -13.18 17.41
N ASP A 96 -12.64 -12.65 17.76
CA ASP A 96 -13.92 -13.26 17.40
C ASP A 96 -14.16 -13.22 15.89
N ALA A 97 -13.86 -12.11 15.22
CA ALA A 97 -14.00 -12.00 13.78
C ALA A 97 -13.13 -13.01 13.01
N LEU A 98 -11.90 -13.26 13.48
CA LEU A 98 -10.98 -14.23 12.89
C LEU A 98 -11.40 -15.68 13.12
N THR A 99 -11.95 -16.00 14.30
CA THR A 99 -12.21 -17.39 14.70
C THR A 99 -13.63 -17.87 14.41
N LYS A 100 -14.63 -16.98 14.52
CA LYS A 100 -16.05 -17.31 14.33
C LYS A 100 -16.38 -18.04 13.03
N PRO A 101 -15.74 -17.76 11.88
CA PRO A 101 -16.00 -18.50 10.64
C PRO A 101 -15.63 -19.99 10.71
N TYR A 102 -14.84 -20.42 11.69
CA TYR A 102 -14.31 -21.78 11.80
C TYR A 102 -14.96 -22.59 12.93
N ILE A 103 -15.62 -21.92 13.88
CA ILE A 103 -16.35 -22.56 14.98
C ILE A 103 -17.58 -23.32 14.43
N GLY A 104 -17.80 -24.52 14.95
CA GLY A 104 -18.87 -25.45 14.55
C GLY A 104 -18.63 -26.17 13.22
N LYS A 105 -17.45 -26.01 12.61
CA LYS A 105 -17.09 -26.65 11.34
C LYS A 105 -16.14 -27.82 11.54
N CYS A 106 -16.18 -28.75 10.59
CA CYS A 106 -15.19 -29.82 10.50
C CYS A 106 -13.96 -29.27 9.77
N LEU A 107 -12.83 -29.14 10.47
CA LEU A 107 -11.59 -28.63 9.92
C LEU A 107 -10.61 -29.78 9.69
N GLY A 108 -10.14 -29.93 8.45
CA GLY A 108 -8.97 -30.73 8.11
C GLY A 108 -7.69 -29.90 8.20
N VAL A 109 -6.57 -30.51 7.85
CA VAL A 109 -5.24 -29.89 7.85
C VAL A 109 -5.23 -28.65 6.97
N ALA A 110 -5.86 -28.70 5.80
CA ALA A 110 -5.95 -27.56 4.89
C ALA A 110 -6.68 -26.36 5.53
N GLN A 111 -7.82 -26.60 6.20
CA GLN A 111 -8.58 -25.52 6.84
C GLN A 111 -7.90 -25.00 8.11
N LEU A 112 -7.20 -25.85 8.85
CA LEU A 112 -6.39 -25.43 9.99
C LEU A 112 -5.24 -24.52 9.54
N ASN A 113 -4.53 -24.88 8.46
CA ASN A 113 -3.50 -24.03 7.88
C ASN A 113 -4.06 -22.70 7.36
N GLU A 114 -5.26 -22.72 6.77
CA GLU A 114 -5.93 -21.49 6.35
C GLU A 114 -6.29 -20.59 7.54
N LEU A 115 -6.77 -21.16 8.65
CA LEU A 115 -7.01 -20.40 9.89
C LEU A 115 -5.72 -19.73 10.39
N LEU A 116 -4.61 -20.47 10.45
CA LEU A 116 -3.32 -19.91 10.86
C LEU A 116 -2.86 -18.78 9.93
N LYS A 117 -3.08 -18.96 8.62
CA LYS A 117 -2.77 -17.96 7.60
C LYS A 117 -3.62 -16.71 7.79
N VAL A 118 -4.94 -16.82 7.91
CA VAL A 118 -5.84 -15.68 8.13
C VAL A 118 -5.49 -14.90 9.40
N ILE A 119 -5.16 -15.59 10.49
CA ILE A 119 -4.69 -14.93 11.71
C ILE A 119 -3.39 -14.19 11.44
N THR A 120 -2.40 -14.84 10.82
CA THR A 120 -1.09 -14.22 10.54
C THR A 120 -1.22 -13.02 9.60
N ASP A 121 -2.00 -13.15 8.53
CA ASP A 121 -2.25 -12.09 7.54
C ASP A 121 -2.87 -10.86 8.19
N HIS A 122 -3.78 -11.03 9.16
CA HIS A 122 -4.34 -9.91 9.91
C HIS A 122 -3.27 -9.10 10.67
N TYR A 123 -2.24 -9.75 11.22
CA TYR A 123 -1.10 -9.04 11.80
C TYR A 123 -0.24 -8.34 10.75
N LEU A 124 -0.02 -8.99 9.59
CA LEU A 124 0.74 -8.42 8.48
C LEU A 124 0.07 -7.14 7.95
N GLU A 125 -1.26 -7.12 7.81
CA GLU A 125 -2.03 -5.94 7.41
C GLU A 125 -1.86 -4.77 8.39
N LYS A 126 -1.63 -5.06 9.68
CA LYS A 126 -1.31 -4.07 10.72
C LYS A 126 0.15 -3.65 10.72
N GLY A 127 1.01 -4.26 9.88
CA GLY A 127 2.44 -3.98 9.77
C GLY A 127 3.31 -4.81 10.73
N LEU A 128 2.73 -5.78 11.44
CA LEU A 128 3.39 -6.55 12.51
C LEU A 128 4.09 -7.80 11.94
N VAL A 129 5.10 -7.58 11.11
CA VAL A 129 5.73 -8.61 10.26
C VAL A 129 6.51 -9.70 11.00
N THR A 130 6.88 -9.45 12.26
CA THR A 130 7.58 -10.43 13.12
C THR A 130 6.62 -11.35 13.88
N THR A 131 5.31 -11.27 13.60
CA THR A 131 4.28 -12.05 14.29
C THR A 131 3.81 -13.22 13.45
N ARG A 132 3.61 -14.40 14.08
CA ARG A 132 3.12 -15.61 13.41
C ARG A 132 2.21 -16.44 14.31
N ALA A 133 1.19 -17.07 13.72
CA ALA A 133 0.34 -18.04 14.39
C ALA A 133 0.84 -19.47 14.15
N TYR A 134 0.79 -20.30 15.19
CA TYR A 134 1.24 -21.68 15.20
C TYR A 134 0.21 -22.58 15.88
N LEU A 135 0.15 -23.83 15.42
CA LEU A 135 -0.68 -24.87 16.02
C LEU A 135 0.21 -25.80 16.87
N PRO A 136 0.17 -25.73 18.22
CA PRO A 136 0.90 -26.66 19.06
C PRO A 136 0.33 -28.08 18.93
N GLN A 137 1.15 -29.09 19.25
CA GLN A 137 0.67 -30.46 19.38
C GLN A 137 -0.38 -30.52 20.49
N GLN A 138 -1.58 -31.02 20.16
CA GLN A 138 -2.73 -31.11 21.04
C GLN A 138 -3.69 -32.19 20.55
N ASP A 139 -4.57 -32.64 21.43
CA ASP A 139 -5.68 -33.51 21.08
C ASP A 139 -6.91 -32.68 20.72
N LEU A 140 -7.48 -32.89 19.54
CA LEU A 140 -8.66 -32.19 19.03
C LEU A 140 -9.95 -33.00 19.19
N SER A 141 -9.91 -34.14 19.89
CA SER A 141 -11.06 -35.02 20.07
C SER A 141 -12.22 -34.36 20.83
N THR A 142 -11.94 -33.38 21.69
CA THR A 142 -12.96 -32.58 22.41
C THR A 142 -13.53 -31.43 21.56
N GLY A 143 -12.86 -31.10 20.45
CA GLY A 143 -13.17 -29.94 19.62
C GLY A 143 -12.63 -28.61 20.15
N ASP A 144 -11.75 -28.62 21.15
CA ASP A 144 -11.05 -27.43 21.63
C ASP A 144 -9.75 -27.22 20.84
N LEU A 145 -9.71 -26.16 20.05
CA LEU A 145 -8.54 -25.79 19.26
C LEU A 145 -7.78 -24.64 19.91
N GLN A 146 -6.56 -24.89 20.35
CA GLN A 146 -5.65 -23.87 20.82
C GLN A 146 -4.72 -23.42 19.67
N VAL A 147 -4.70 -22.13 19.38
CA VAL A 147 -3.72 -21.52 18.47
C VAL A 147 -2.80 -20.62 19.29
N LEU A 148 -1.49 -20.78 19.10
CA LEU A 148 -0.48 -19.94 19.73
C LEU A 148 -0.02 -18.86 18.75
N VAL A 149 -0.17 -17.60 19.12
CA VAL A 149 0.39 -16.47 18.39
C VAL A 149 1.66 -16.03 19.09
N ILE A 150 2.74 -15.91 18.33
CA ILE A 150 4.02 -15.39 18.81
C ILE A 150 4.16 -13.98 18.27
N GLU A 151 3.89 -13.00 19.12
CA GLU A 151 4.05 -11.58 18.85
C GLU A 151 5.50 -11.14 19.02
N GLY A 152 6.18 -10.81 17.92
CA GLY A 152 7.56 -10.34 17.94
C GLY A 152 7.67 -8.92 18.49
N LYS A 153 8.60 -8.73 19.44
CA LYS A 153 8.88 -7.44 20.09
C LYS A 153 10.31 -6.99 19.78
N LEU A 154 10.53 -5.68 19.72
CA LEU A 154 11.85 -5.11 19.54
C LEU A 154 12.65 -5.30 20.83
N GLU A 155 13.73 -6.07 20.81
CA GLU A 155 14.59 -6.24 21.97
C GLU A 155 15.57 -5.07 22.10
N HIS A 156 16.33 -4.79 21.04
CA HIS A 156 17.32 -3.73 21.02
C HIS A 156 17.52 -3.19 19.61
N LEU A 157 17.82 -1.90 19.50
CA LEU A 157 18.19 -1.25 18.24
C LEU A 157 19.64 -0.78 18.30
N ARG A 158 20.47 -1.23 17.36
CA ARG A 158 21.90 -0.90 17.31
C ARG A 158 22.30 -0.48 15.90
N GLY A 159 23.01 0.64 15.81
CA GLY A 159 23.63 1.10 14.56
C GLY A 159 24.84 0.25 14.19
N ASP A 160 25.14 0.16 12.90
CA ASP A 160 26.35 -0.51 12.44
C ASP A 160 27.60 0.19 12.99
N ALA A 161 28.65 -0.57 13.33
CA ALA A 161 29.87 -0.01 13.93
C ALA A 161 30.58 1.01 13.01
N ALA A 162 30.45 0.87 11.68
CA ALA A 162 31.01 1.80 10.71
C ALA A 162 30.15 3.06 10.51
N SER A 163 28.90 3.07 10.98
CA SER A 163 27.98 4.21 10.82
C SER A 163 28.37 5.40 11.70
N GLY A 164 29.10 5.16 12.80
CA GLY A 164 29.45 6.20 13.78
C GLY A 164 28.26 6.81 14.52
N LEU A 165 27.04 6.27 14.34
CA LEU A 165 25.83 6.77 14.96
C LEU A 165 25.84 6.51 16.47
N SER A 166 25.59 7.56 17.25
CA SER A 166 25.31 7.42 18.67
C SER A 166 23.91 6.81 18.89
N GLU A 167 23.70 6.19 20.05
CA GLU A 167 22.37 5.69 20.45
C GLU A 167 21.31 6.78 20.43
N ARG A 168 21.70 8.02 20.74
CA ARG A 168 20.80 9.17 20.72
C ARG A 168 20.35 9.51 19.29
N GLU A 169 21.28 9.53 18.34
CA GLU A 169 20.95 9.79 16.93
C GLU A 169 20.04 8.69 16.38
N LEU A 170 20.32 7.43 16.73
CA LEU A 170 19.49 6.29 16.34
C LEU A 170 18.07 6.35 16.93
N ALA A 171 17.94 6.80 18.18
CA ALA A 171 16.63 7.01 18.83
C ALA A 171 15.85 8.20 18.23
N MET A 172 16.52 9.15 17.57
CA MET A 172 15.85 10.26 16.88
C MET A 172 15.32 9.88 15.50
N THR A 173 15.89 8.83 14.87
CA THR A 173 15.47 8.37 13.54
C THR A 173 14.40 7.28 13.60
N PHE A 174 14.37 6.49 14.68
CA PHE A 174 13.40 5.42 14.85
C PHE A 174 12.27 5.79 15.83
N PRO A 175 10.99 5.84 15.39
CA PRO A 175 9.87 6.20 16.25
C PRO A 175 9.38 5.06 17.18
N GLY A 176 9.88 3.84 16.96
CA GLY A 176 9.57 2.69 17.81
C GLY A 176 10.31 2.71 19.15
N SER A 177 10.04 1.75 20.02
CA SER A 177 10.78 1.59 21.28
C SER A 177 10.98 0.12 21.62
N GLU A 178 12.03 -0.16 22.39
CA GLU A 178 12.29 -1.49 22.93
C GLU A 178 11.10 -1.99 23.76
N GLY A 179 10.87 -3.30 23.73
CA GLY A 179 9.75 -3.98 24.38
C GLY A 179 8.40 -3.84 23.69
N ARG A 180 8.25 -2.95 22.70
CA ARG A 180 7.03 -2.85 21.88
C ARG A 180 7.08 -3.82 20.70
N MET A 181 5.91 -4.11 20.13
CA MET A 181 5.82 -4.92 18.92
C MET A 181 6.52 -4.22 17.76
N VAL A 182 7.23 -5.00 16.94
CA VAL A 182 7.92 -4.47 15.76
C VAL A 182 6.90 -4.18 14.66
N ASN A 183 6.85 -2.95 14.17
CA ASN A 183 6.04 -2.57 13.01
C ASN A 183 6.94 -2.19 11.83
N LEU A 184 6.70 -2.79 10.66
CA LEU A 184 7.46 -2.52 9.45
C LEU A 184 7.37 -1.04 9.04
N ARG A 185 6.21 -0.40 9.22
CA ARG A 185 6.01 1.02 8.84
C ARG A 185 6.88 1.95 9.67
N GLU A 186 7.14 1.61 10.94
CA GLU A 186 8.04 2.39 11.82
C GLU A 186 9.50 2.25 11.34
N ILE A 187 9.89 1.07 10.84
CA ILE A 187 11.23 0.82 10.30
C ILE A 187 11.43 1.55 8.96
N GLU A 188 10.43 1.53 8.09
CA GLU A 188 10.50 2.21 6.77
C GLU A 188 10.57 3.74 6.87
N GLN A 189 10.18 4.32 8.01
CA GLN A 189 10.27 5.76 8.28
C GLN A 189 11.61 6.18 8.86
N MET A 190 12.54 5.24 9.11
CA MET A 190 13.89 5.57 9.54
C MET A 190 14.61 6.35 8.43
N VAL A 191 15.03 7.57 8.76
CA VAL A 191 15.78 8.50 7.89
C VAL A 191 17.23 8.60 8.31
#